data_AF-A0A920A9S5-F1
#
_entry.id   AF-A0A920A9S5-F1
#
_cell.length_a   1.000
_cell.length_b   1.000
_cell.length_c   1.000
_cell.angle_alpha   90.00
_cell.angle_beta   90.00
_cell.angle_gamma   90.00
#
_symmetry.space_group_name_H-M   'P 1'
#
loop_
_entity.id
_entity.type
_entity.pdbx_description
1 polymer ?
#
loop_
_entity_poly.entity_id
_entity_poly.type
_entity_poly.pdbx_seq_one_letter_code
_entity_poly.pdbx_strand_id
1 'polypeptide(L)'
;MSKFDPVIHKLTNFTQTFVADESSLQEAKTCFFDSLACAFLALEHEKVQNFCSLPYIADSSGTVGVIGTDIKTNVVDATFLNGALIRWLDFNDTWLAKEWGHPSDNLAAILALTDYLKTKETKHLASKIF
;
A
#
# COMPACT_ATOMS: atom_id res chain seq x y z
N MET A 1 -12.43 0.52 33.31
CA MET A 1 -11.98 0.67 31.91
C MET A 1 -10.50 0.33 31.88
N SER A 2 -10.10 -0.65 31.05
CA SER A 2 -8.69 -0.91 30.80
C SER A 2 -8.06 0.39 30.26
N LYS A 3 -7.06 0.94 30.94
CA LYS A 3 -6.29 2.06 30.41
C LYS A 3 -5.29 1.45 29.42
N PHE A 4 -5.49 1.68 28.13
CA PHE A 4 -4.51 1.28 27.12
C PHE A 4 -3.16 1.95 27.40
N ASP A 5 -2.09 1.36 26.90
CA ASP A 5 -0.74 1.91 27.01
C ASP A 5 -0.72 3.37 26.51
N PRO A 6 -0.05 4.31 27.22
CA PRO A 6 0.08 5.70 26.77
C PRO A 6 0.61 5.85 25.33
N VAL A 7 1.46 4.95 24.86
CA VAL A 7 1.96 4.94 23.47
C VAL A 7 0.84 4.65 22.49
N ILE A 8 -0.05 3.69 22.78
CA ILE A 8 -1.21 3.39 21.95
C ILE A 8 -2.12 4.62 21.87
N HIS A 9 -2.39 5.27 23.01
CA HIS A 9 -3.18 6.50 23.03
C HIS A 9 -2.55 7.61 22.18
N LYS A 10 -1.23 7.79 22.26
CA LYS A 10 -0.52 8.79 21.46
C LYS A 10 -0.64 8.51 19.95
N LEU A 11 -0.46 7.26 19.53
CA LEU A 11 -0.57 6.86 18.13
C LEU A 11 -2.00 7.04 17.61
N THR A 12 -3.01 6.57 18.34
CA THR A 12 -4.42 6.72 17.94
C THR A 12 -4.85 8.18 17.86
N ASN A 13 -4.44 9.01 18.82
CA ASN A 13 -4.75 10.44 18.75
C ASN A 13 -4.10 11.08 17.54
N PHE A 14 -2.81 10.81 17.29
CA PHE A 14 -2.11 11.34 16.13
C PHE A 14 -2.80 10.95 14.82
N THR A 15 -3.13 9.67 14.62
CA THR A 15 -3.76 9.22 13.36
C THR A 15 -5.16 9.80 13.14
N GLN A 16 -5.86 10.22 14.20
CA GLN A 16 -7.21 10.79 14.10
C GLN A 16 -7.23 12.32 13.95
N THR A 17 -6.24 13.02 14.51
CA THR A 17 -6.28 14.50 14.61
C THR A 17 -5.19 15.20 13.82
N PHE A 18 -4.20 14.49 13.29
CA PHE A 18 -3.12 15.11 12.55
C PHE A 18 -3.61 15.76 11.26
N VAL A 19 -3.10 16.95 10.97
CA VAL A 19 -3.30 17.68 9.73
C VAL A 19 -1.93 18.02 9.19
N ALA A 20 -1.63 17.55 7.98
CA ALA A 20 -0.37 17.82 7.30
C ALA A 20 -0.33 19.25 6.75
N ASP A 21 0.83 19.90 6.82
CA ASP A 21 1.07 21.14 6.10
C ASP A 21 1.32 20.90 4.60
N GLU A 22 1.30 21.97 3.81
CA GLU A 22 1.44 21.90 2.35
C GLU A 22 2.78 21.30 1.92
N SER A 23 3.88 21.65 2.60
CA SER A 23 5.20 21.06 2.34
C SER A 23 5.22 19.55 2.56
N SER A 24 4.62 19.08 3.65
CA SER A 24 4.52 17.66 3.97
C SER A 24 3.68 16.92 2.95
N LEU A 25 2.57 17.52 2.49
CA LEU A 25 1.76 16.96 1.42
C LEU A 25 2.51 16.92 0.09
N GLN A 26 3.36 17.90 -0.19
CA GLN A 26 4.18 17.93 -1.40
C GLN A 26 5.23 16.81 -1.39
N GLU A 27 5.93 16.60 -0.28
CA GLU A 27 6.89 15.49 -0.14
C GLU A 27 6.20 14.13 -0.14
N ALA A 28 5.01 14.01 0.46
CA ALA A 28 4.22 12.78 0.39
C ALA A 28 3.84 12.43 -1.06
N LYS A 29 3.53 13.41 -1.90
CA LYS A 29 3.30 13.18 -3.35
C LYS A 29 4.57 12.71 -4.05
N THR A 30 5.72 13.29 -3.74
CA THR A 30 7.01 12.86 -4.28
C THR A 30 7.29 11.40 -3.91
N CYS A 31 7.22 11.06 -2.61
CA CYS A 31 7.38 9.69 -2.10
C CYS A 31 6.40 8.70 -2.76
N PHE A 32 5.15 9.13 -2.98
CA PHE A 32 4.14 8.32 -3.67
C PHE A 32 4.54 7.97 -5.11
N PHE A 33 4.93 8.96 -5.92
CA PHE A 33 5.33 8.71 -7.31
C PHE A 33 6.65 7.94 -7.41
N ASP A 34 7.60 8.21 -6.53
CA ASP A 34 8.86 7.47 -6.41
C ASP A 34 8.62 5.98 -6.11
N SER A 35 7.75 5.68 -5.15
CA SER A 35 7.42 4.31 -4.77
C SER A 35 6.71 3.56 -5.90
N LEU A 36 5.82 4.23 -6.64
CA LEU A 36 5.21 3.65 -7.84
C LEU A 36 6.26 3.36 -8.93
N ALA A 37 7.21 4.27 -9.14
CA ALA A 37 8.30 4.05 -10.10
C ALA A 37 9.17 2.86 -9.71
N CYS A 38 9.49 2.70 -8.42
CA CYS A 38 10.18 1.53 -7.88
C CYS A 38 9.40 0.23 -8.18
N ALA A 39 8.09 0.22 -7.94
CA ALA A 39 7.24 -0.92 -8.23
C ALA A 39 7.20 -1.28 -9.72
N PHE A 40 7.07 -0.29 -10.61
CA PHE A 40 7.12 -0.53 -12.06
C PHE A 40 8.49 -1.06 -12.50
N LEU A 41 9.59 -0.49 -11.99
CA LEU A 41 10.93 -0.98 -12.32
C LEU A 41 11.14 -2.41 -11.83
N ALA A 42 10.62 -2.76 -10.65
CA ALA A 42 10.70 -4.12 -10.14
C ALA A 42 10.07 -5.15 -11.10
N LEU A 43 8.96 -4.80 -11.77
CA LEU A 43 8.27 -5.69 -12.74
C LEU A 43 9.09 -6.00 -13.99
N GLU A 44 10.15 -5.24 -14.29
CA GLU A 44 11.08 -5.53 -15.38
C GLU A 44 12.03 -6.70 -15.05
N HIS A 45 12.06 -7.16 -13.79
CA HIS A 45 12.93 -8.24 -13.35
C HIS A 45 12.23 -9.60 -13.38
N GLU A 46 12.83 -10.57 -14.06
CA GLU A 46 12.31 -11.93 -14.22
C GLU A 46 11.95 -12.61 -12.88
N LYS A 47 12.73 -12.35 -11.80
CA LYS A 47 12.44 -12.90 -10.47
C LYS A 47 11.14 -12.37 -9.87
N VAL A 48 10.81 -11.10 -10.13
CA VAL A 48 9.55 -10.49 -9.70
C VAL A 48 8.40 -11.05 -10.53
N GLN A 49 8.56 -11.15 -11.85
CA GLN A 49 7.54 -11.73 -12.73
C GLN A 49 7.21 -13.18 -12.35
N ASN A 50 8.24 -13.99 -12.10
CA ASN A 50 8.09 -15.36 -11.62
C ASN A 50 7.39 -15.43 -10.25
N PHE A 51 7.73 -14.52 -9.34
CA PHE A 51 7.08 -14.42 -8.04
C PHE A 51 5.59 -14.09 -8.16
N CYS A 52 5.22 -13.08 -8.98
CA CYS A 52 3.82 -12.72 -9.25
C CYS A 52 3.05 -13.83 -9.97
N SER A 53 3.74 -14.78 -10.61
CA SER A 53 3.14 -15.91 -11.33
C SER A 53 3.00 -17.18 -10.49
N LEU A 54 3.39 -17.15 -9.20
CA LEU A 54 3.23 -18.32 -8.32
C LEU A 54 1.75 -18.71 -8.21
N PRO A 55 1.40 -20.02 -8.24
CA PRO A 55 0.00 -20.46 -8.26
C PRO A 55 -0.88 -19.85 -7.16
N TYR A 56 -0.39 -19.76 -5.93
CA TYR A 56 -1.14 -19.13 -4.84
C TYR A 56 -1.51 -17.65 -5.12
N ILE A 57 -0.64 -16.91 -5.81
CA ILE A 57 -0.88 -15.52 -6.21
C ILE A 57 -1.79 -15.47 -7.44
N ALA A 58 -1.50 -16.29 -8.45
CA ALA A 58 -2.24 -16.34 -9.71
C ALA A 58 -3.69 -16.81 -9.54
N ASP A 59 -3.92 -17.75 -8.62
CA ASP A 59 -5.24 -18.29 -8.30
C ASP A 59 -5.97 -17.46 -7.23
N SER A 60 -5.34 -16.41 -6.70
CA SER A 60 -5.98 -15.54 -5.72
C SER A 60 -7.11 -14.74 -6.38
N SER A 61 -8.18 -14.51 -5.64
CA SER A 61 -9.39 -13.86 -6.15
C SER A 61 -9.76 -12.64 -5.32
N GLY A 62 -10.29 -11.63 -6.00
CA GLY A 62 -10.79 -10.42 -5.37
C GLY A 62 -10.92 -9.28 -6.37
N THR A 63 -10.92 -8.05 -5.87
CA THR A 63 -11.14 -6.87 -6.70
C THR A 63 -10.02 -5.84 -6.62
N VAL A 64 -9.04 -6.06 -5.75
CA VAL A 64 -7.96 -5.11 -5.49
C VAL A 64 -6.83 -5.38 -6.47
N GLY A 65 -6.37 -4.34 -7.16
CA GLY A 65 -5.31 -4.43 -8.16
C GLY A 65 -3.90 -4.53 -7.56
N VAL A 66 -3.02 -5.24 -8.26
CA VAL A 66 -1.57 -5.20 -8.04
C VAL A 66 -0.95 -4.22 -9.03
N ILE A 67 -0.14 -3.29 -8.53
CA ILE A 67 0.45 -2.18 -9.29
C ILE A 67 1.11 -2.70 -10.56
N GLY A 68 0.74 -2.14 -11.71
CA GLY A 68 1.36 -2.43 -13.01
C GLY A 68 1.07 -3.80 -13.60
N THR A 69 0.07 -4.54 -13.08
CA THR A 69 -0.31 -5.86 -13.60
C THR A 69 -1.83 -5.96 -13.80
N ASP A 70 -2.27 -7.02 -14.48
CA ASP A 70 -3.70 -7.37 -14.59
C ASP A 70 -4.20 -8.21 -13.40
N ILE A 71 -3.35 -8.49 -12.40
CA ILE A 71 -3.70 -9.31 -11.24
C ILE A 71 -4.70 -8.55 -10.36
N LYS A 72 -5.81 -9.22 -10.03
CA LYS A 72 -6.79 -8.78 -9.03
C LYS A 72 -6.95 -9.81 -7.95
N THR A 73 -6.82 -9.39 -6.70
CA THR A 73 -6.81 -10.27 -5.54
C THR A 73 -7.53 -9.61 -4.35
N ASN A 74 -7.53 -10.28 -3.20
CA ASN A 74 -8.03 -9.73 -1.94
C ASN A 74 -7.06 -8.66 -1.40
N VAL A 75 -7.54 -7.85 -0.45
CA VAL A 75 -6.79 -6.70 0.08
C VAL A 75 -5.48 -7.09 0.77
N VAL A 76 -5.41 -8.28 1.39
CA VAL A 76 -4.22 -8.73 2.13
C VAL A 76 -3.13 -9.13 1.16
N ASP A 77 -3.46 -9.98 0.17
CA ASP A 77 -2.51 -10.40 -0.85
C ASP A 77 -2.05 -9.21 -1.71
N ALA A 78 -2.96 -8.30 -2.10
CA ALA A 78 -2.58 -7.09 -2.84
C ALA A 78 -1.62 -6.21 -2.03
N THR A 79 -1.81 -6.08 -0.71
CA THR A 79 -0.89 -5.35 0.17
C THR A 79 0.50 -5.97 0.14
N PHE A 80 0.57 -7.30 0.27
CA PHE A 80 1.85 -8.01 0.25
C PHE A 80 2.57 -7.86 -1.09
N LEU A 81 1.86 -8.07 -2.20
CA LEU A 81 2.43 -7.96 -3.54
C LEU A 81 2.91 -6.54 -3.84
N ASN A 82 2.09 -5.53 -3.58
CA ASN A 82 2.45 -4.14 -3.80
C ASN A 82 3.65 -3.72 -2.93
N GLY A 83 3.71 -4.18 -1.67
CA GLY A 83 4.85 -3.91 -0.78
C GLY A 83 6.13 -4.56 -1.28
N ALA A 84 6.05 -5.81 -1.73
CA ALA A 84 7.17 -6.52 -2.34
C ALA A 84 7.69 -5.77 -3.58
N LEU A 85 6.80 -5.29 -4.45
CA LEU A 85 7.18 -4.52 -5.64
C LEU A 85 7.87 -3.20 -5.28
N ILE A 86 7.29 -2.41 -4.38
CA ILE A 86 7.85 -1.11 -3.96
C ILE A 86 9.27 -1.29 -3.40
N ARG A 87 9.47 -2.33 -2.56
CA ARG A 87 10.72 -2.53 -1.82
C ARG A 87 11.77 -3.38 -2.55
N TRP A 88 11.39 -4.09 -3.64
CA TRP A 88 12.19 -5.16 -4.22
C TRP A 88 13.65 -4.80 -4.53
N LEU A 89 13.84 -3.60 -5.10
CA LEU A 89 15.14 -3.14 -5.60
C LEU A 89 15.92 -2.28 -4.62
N ASP A 90 15.36 -2.02 -3.44
CA ASP A 90 15.99 -1.15 -2.43
C ASP A 90 16.27 0.28 -2.93
N PHE A 91 15.39 0.80 -3.78
CA PHE A 91 15.47 2.16 -4.32
C PHE A 91 14.42 3.11 -3.74
N ASN A 92 13.44 2.59 -2.99
CA ASN A 92 12.43 3.42 -2.35
C ASN A 92 13.02 4.21 -1.18
N ASP A 93 12.22 5.14 -0.65
CA ASP A 93 12.64 6.09 0.39
C ASP A 93 13.36 5.44 1.58
N THR A 94 14.15 6.22 2.30
CA THR A 94 14.91 5.72 3.46
C THR A 94 14.84 6.70 4.61
N TRP A 95 14.64 6.16 5.81
CA TRP A 95 14.71 6.90 7.07
C TRP A 95 15.80 6.30 7.97
N LEU A 96 16.84 7.09 8.23
CA LEU A 96 17.98 6.69 9.04
C LEU A 96 17.86 7.30 10.45
N ALA A 97 17.48 6.47 11.42
CA ALA A 97 17.40 6.85 12.83
C ALA A 97 18.09 5.80 13.71
N LYS A 98 17.66 5.68 14.97
CA LYS A 98 18.10 4.57 15.85
C LYS A 98 17.74 3.20 15.27
N GLU A 99 16.63 3.15 14.53
CA GLU A 99 16.26 2.04 13.66
C GLU A 99 16.26 2.57 12.23
N TRP A 100 16.68 1.73 11.28
CA TRP A 100 16.68 2.07 9.86
C TRP A 100 15.44 1.45 9.21
N GLY A 101 14.89 2.13 8.22
CA GLY A 101 13.77 1.57 7.48
C GLY A 101 13.29 2.42 6.33
N HIS A 102 12.24 1.94 5.68
CA HIS A 102 11.66 2.53 4.49
C HIS A 102 10.18 2.83 4.76
N PRO A 103 9.83 4.05 5.18
CA PRO A 103 8.45 4.39 5.50
C PRO A 103 7.47 4.13 4.35
N SER A 104 7.92 4.25 3.09
CA SER A 104 7.07 4.05 1.93
C SER A 104 6.58 2.61 1.73
N ASP A 105 7.16 1.63 2.43
CA ASP A 105 6.65 0.25 2.48
C ASP A 105 5.17 0.21 2.92
N ASN A 106 4.74 1.18 3.75
CA ASN A 106 3.36 1.29 4.23
C ASN A 106 2.36 1.73 3.15
N LEU A 107 2.83 2.31 2.03
CA LEU A 107 1.96 2.71 0.92
C LEU A 107 1.19 1.52 0.34
N ALA A 108 1.77 0.32 0.40
CA ALA A 108 1.11 -0.89 -0.10
C ALA A 108 -0.24 -1.16 0.58
N ALA A 109 -0.27 -1.05 1.92
CA ALA A 109 -1.50 -1.27 2.70
C ALA A 109 -2.51 -0.13 2.48
N ILE A 110 -2.02 1.11 2.44
CA ILE A 110 -2.85 2.30 2.20
C ILE A 110 -3.52 2.20 0.82
N LEU A 111 -2.77 1.83 -0.22
CA LEU A 111 -3.28 1.73 -1.59
C LEU A 111 -4.25 0.57 -1.76
N ALA A 112 -3.89 -0.62 -1.29
CA ALA A 112 -4.75 -1.80 -1.39
C ALA A 112 -6.09 -1.60 -0.66
N LEU A 113 -6.06 -1.02 0.54
CA LEU A 113 -7.28 -0.72 1.29
C LEU A 113 -8.11 0.37 0.60
N THR A 114 -7.47 1.41 0.06
CA THR A 114 -8.16 2.49 -0.67
C THR A 114 -8.89 1.95 -1.90
N ASP A 115 -8.24 1.09 -2.69
CA ASP A 115 -8.84 0.46 -3.87
C ASP A 115 -10.01 -0.48 -3.50
N TYR A 116 -9.83 -1.27 -2.44
CA TYR A 116 -10.90 -2.12 -1.89
C TYR A 116 -12.14 -1.32 -1.50
N LEU A 117 -11.96 -0.20 -0.78
CA LEU A 117 -13.05 0.66 -0.33
C LEU A 117 -13.76 1.33 -1.51
N LYS A 118 -13.02 1.86 -2.49
CA LYS A 118 -13.60 2.45 -3.71
C LYS A 118 -14.42 1.45 -4.52
N THR A 119 -13.96 0.21 -4.62
CA THR A 119 -14.72 -0.85 -5.30
C THR A 119 -16.03 -1.16 -4.57
N LYS A 120 -16.02 -1.19 -3.23
CA LYS A 120 -17.24 -1.39 -2.43
C LYS A 120 -18.24 -0.24 -2.58
N GLU A 121 -17.78 1.01 -2.54
CA GLU A 121 -18.65 2.17 -2.75
C GLU A 121 -19.29 2.15 -4.14
N THR A 122 -18.51 1.82 -5.17
CA THR A 122 -19.01 1.70 -6.55
C THR A 122 -20.06 0.59 -6.67
N LYS A 123 -19.84 -0.57 -6.05
CA LYS A 123 -20.85 -1.65 -5.99
C LYS A 123 -22.11 -1.23 -5.22
N HIS A 124 -21.97 -0.48 -4.14
CA HIS A 124 -23.11 0.03 -3.36
C HIS A 124 -23.94 1.05 -4.14
N LEU A 125 -23.30 1.90 -4.95
CA LEU A 125 -23.98 2.82 -5.85
C LEU A 125 -24.67 2.09 -7.00
N ALA A 126 -24.00 1.10 -7.61
CA ALA A 126 -24.59 0.27 -8.66
C ALA A 126 -25.80 -0.53 -8.17
N SER A 127 -25.77 -1.07 -6.94
CA SER A 127 -26.90 -1.80 -6.33
C SER A 127 -28.10 -0.92 -5.93
N LYS A 128 -27.98 0.41 -6.02
CA LYS A 128 -29.08 1.36 -5.78
C LYS A 128 -29.74 1.84 -7.06
N ILE A 129 -29.14 1.54 -8.22
CA ILE A 129 -29.59 2.01 -9.53
C ILE A 129 -30.39 0.90 -10.27
N PHE A 130 -30.44 -0.32 -9.71
CA PHE A 130 -31.28 -1.43 -10.18
C PHE A 130 -32.22 -1.92 -9.08
#